data_AF-A0A7X9GCL2-F1
#
_entry.id   AF-A0A7X9GCL2-F1
#
_cell.length_a   1.000
_cell.length_b   1.000
_cell.length_c   1.000
_cell.angle_alpha   90.00
_cell.angle_beta   90.00
_cell.angle_gamma   90.00
#
_symmetry.space_group_name_H-M   'P 1'
#
loop_
_entity.id
_entity.type
_entity.pdbx_description
1 polymer ?
#
loop_
_entity_poly.entity_id
_entity_poly.type
_entity_poly.pdbx_seq_one_letter_code
_entity_poly.pdbx_strand_id
1 'polypeptide(L)'
;MKKKNNIKKDRNLFYSLSKFILKIPFILYYRPTIIGKEKIPKEGPIIFVGNHIHLFDQCLPILATNRIIHYMAKKEYFTNWKVSWFFKLAGCISVDRKTNDQKAAHSALNVLKKGYALGIFPEGTRNRTNEILLPFKKGAVSMAQKTGATIVPFIVTGKYERKGNLTCTFLNPITVKKDEDITKANNNLRQLMIDNLKKHA
;
A
#
# COMPACT_ATOMS: atom_id res chain seq x y z
N MET A 1 1.39 1.33 -31.16
CA MET A 1 0.38 1.10 -30.08
C MET A 1 0.26 -0.35 -29.61
N LYS A 2 0.36 -1.39 -30.47
CA LYS A 2 0.23 -2.82 -30.09
C LYS A 2 1.19 -3.32 -28.99
N LYS A 3 2.48 -2.94 -29.01
CA LYS A 3 3.51 -3.39 -28.04
C LYS A 3 3.24 -2.97 -26.58
N LYS A 4 2.77 -1.73 -26.34
CA LYS A 4 2.42 -1.21 -25.00
C LYS A 4 1.20 -1.92 -24.39
N ASN A 5 0.24 -2.30 -25.23
CA ASN A 5 -0.96 -3.02 -24.81
C ASN A 5 -0.65 -4.46 -24.41
N ASN A 6 0.25 -5.14 -25.12
CA ASN A 6 0.74 -6.47 -24.73
C ASN A 6 1.46 -6.42 -23.38
N ILE A 7 2.41 -5.51 -23.18
CA ILE A 7 3.13 -5.36 -21.89
C ILE A 7 2.18 -5.04 -20.72
N LYS A 8 1.08 -4.33 -20.95
CA LYS A 8 0.06 -4.08 -19.91
C LYS A 8 -0.77 -5.35 -19.65
N LYS A 9 -1.18 -6.06 -20.70
CA LYS A 9 -1.92 -7.34 -20.59
C LYS A 9 -1.09 -8.41 -19.89
N ASP A 10 0.18 -8.55 -20.25
CA ASP A 10 1.12 -9.53 -19.68
C ASP A 10 1.39 -9.24 -18.20
N ARG A 11 1.51 -7.97 -17.82
CA ARG A 11 1.63 -7.57 -16.40
C ARG A 11 0.35 -7.80 -15.62
N ASN A 12 -0.81 -7.53 -16.20
CA ASN A 12 -2.09 -7.79 -15.55
C ASN A 12 -2.28 -9.30 -15.33
N LEU A 13 -1.93 -10.12 -16.32
CA LEU A 13 -1.97 -11.57 -16.24
C LEU A 13 -1.00 -12.09 -15.18
N PHE A 14 0.26 -11.64 -15.21
CA PHE A 14 1.25 -11.98 -14.19
C PHE A 14 0.79 -11.56 -12.79
N TYR A 15 0.28 -10.33 -12.62
CA TYR A 15 -0.21 -9.84 -11.34
C TYR A 15 -1.39 -10.71 -10.84
N SER A 16 -2.32 -11.07 -11.71
CA SER A 16 -3.45 -11.93 -11.37
C SER A 16 -3.00 -13.35 -10.98
N LEU A 17 -2.08 -13.94 -11.74
CA LEU A 17 -1.54 -15.27 -11.46
C LEU A 17 -0.70 -15.30 -10.17
N SER A 18 0.22 -14.35 -10.02
CA SER A 18 1.04 -14.22 -8.81
C SER A 18 0.20 -13.94 -7.58
N LYS A 19 -0.85 -13.10 -7.70
CA LYS A 19 -1.85 -12.92 -6.66
C LYS A 19 -2.50 -14.24 -6.31
N PHE A 20 -2.94 -15.05 -7.27
CA PHE A 20 -3.59 -16.34 -7.00
C PHE A 20 -2.64 -17.34 -6.31
N ILE A 21 -1.42 -17.47 -6.83
CA ILE A 21 -0.39 -18.39 -6.29
C ILE A 21 0.02 -18.00 -4.87
N LEU A 22 0.18 -16.70 -4.58
CA LEU A 22 0.53 -16.23 -3.24
C LEU A 22 -0.68 -16.24 -2.29
N LYS A 23 -1.89 -16.02 -2.82
CA LYS A 23 -3.13 -15.94 -2.04
C LYS A 23 -3.46 -17.24 -1.34
N ILE A 24 -3.41 -18.37 -2.05
CA ILE A 24 -3.82 -19.67 -1.50
C ILE A 24 -3.01 -20.04 -0.25
N PRO A 25 -1.67 -20.14 -0.29
CA PRO A 25 -0.89 -20.48 0.89
C PRO A 25 -1.04 -19.43 1.99
N PHE A 26 -1.12 -18.14 1.64
CA PHE A 26 -1.29 -17.06 2.62
C PHE A 26 -2.61 -17.18 3.39
N ILE A 27 -3.72 -17.43 2.70
CA ILE A 27 -5.04 -17.60 3.33
C ILE A 27 -5.09 -18.90 4.13
N LEU A 28 -4.58 -20.01 3.59
CA LEU A 28 -4.59 -21.29 4.29
C LEU A 28 -3.76 -21.26 5.57
N TYR A 29 -2.61 -20.59 5.53
CA TYR A 29 -1.70 -20.49 6.66
C TYR A 29 -2.14 -19.43 7.67
N TYR A 30 -2.29 -18.16 7.27
CA TYR A 30 -2.56 -17.05 8.20
C TYR A 30 -4.04 -16.79 8.47
N ARG A 31 -4.95 -17.26 7.60
CA ARG A 31 -6.41 -17.10 7.73
C ARG A 31 -6.84 -15.68 8.13
N PRO A 32 -6.39 -14.63 7.41
CA PRO A 32 -6.62 -13.26 7.82
C PRO A 32 -8.11 -12.90 7.75
N THR A 33 -8.59 -12.17 8.75
CA THR A 33 -9.92 -11.53 8.70
C THR A 33 -9.79 -10.19 7.98
N ILE A 34 -10.59 -9.97 6.93
CA ILE A 34 -10.61 -8.71 6.19
C ILE A 34 -11.95 -8.00 6.44
N ILE A 35 -11.89 -6.83 7.05
CA ILE A 35 -13.05 -6.00 7.42
C ILE A 35 -13.00 -4.70 6.61
N GLY A 36 -14.14 -4.21 6.12
CA GLY A 36 -14.21 -2.92 5.45
C GLY A 36 -13.80 -2.91 3.97
N LYS A 37 -13.60 -4.07 3.34
CA LYS A 37 -13.15 -4.15 1.93
C LYS A 37 -14.09 -3.46 0.95
N GLU A 38 -15.37 -3.36 1.28
CA GLU A 38 -16.41 -2.66 0.53
C GLU A 38 -16.18 -1.14 0.44
N LYS A 39 -15.39 -0.58 1.37
CA LYS A 39 -15.02 0.84 1.39
C LYS A 39 -13.96 1.19 0.35
N ILE A 40 -13.31 0.20 -0.27
CA ILE A 40 -12.26 0.42 -1.25
C ILE A 40 -12.90 0.92 -2.56
N PRO A 41 -12.58 2.15 -3.03
CA PRO A 41 -13.10 2.64 -4.30
C PRO A 41 -12.70 1.70 -5.45
N LYS A 42 -13.67 1.28 -6.26
CA LYS A 42 -13.45 0.35 -7.38
C LYS A 42 -12.64 0.98 -8.52
N GLU A 43 -12.78 2.29 -8.69
CA GLU A 43 -12.18 3.07 -9.77
C GLU A 43 -11.53 4.36 -9.23
N GLY A 44 -10.89 5.13 -10.11
CA GLY A 44 -10.23 6.40 -9.77
C GLY A 44 -8.96 6.23 -8.94
N PRO A 45 -8.10 7.26 -8.84
CA PRO A 45 -6.82 7.15 -8.14
C PRO A 45 -7.00 6.90 -6.64
N ILE A 46 -6.30 5.90 -6.10
CA ILE A 46 -6.31 5.61 -4.66
C ILE A 46 -4.90 5.38 -4.09
N ILE A 47 -4.72 5.73 -2.82
CA ILE A 47 -3.50 5.47 -2.06
C ILE A 47 -3.85 4.64 -0.84
N PHE A 48 -3.43 3.37 -0.80
CA PHE A 48 -3.49 2.57 0.41
C PHE A 48 -2.42 3.00 1.39
N VAL A 49 -2.83 3.33 2.61
CA VAL A 49 -1.96 3.75 3.71
C VAL A 49 -2.20 2.82 4.90
N GLY A 50 -1.16 2.17 5.40
CA GLY A 50 -1.28 1.29 6.56
C GLY A 50 -0.09 1.33 7.49
N ASN A 51 -0.26 0.78 8.70
CA ASN A 51 0.85 0.49 9.60
C ASN A 51 1.71 -0.63 9.00
N HIS A 52 3.00 -0.64 9.33
CA HIS A 52 3.94 -1.59 8.77
C HIS A 52 4.61 -2.43 9.87
N ILE A 53 4.04 -3.59 10.21
CA ILE A 53 4.54 -4.48 11.26
C ILE A 53 5.23 -5.74 10.72
N HIS A 54 4.92 -6.17 9.49
CA HIS A 54 5.44 -7.40 8.91
C HIS A 54 5.83 -7.27 7.44
N LEU A 55 6.62 -8.22 6.93
CA LEU A 55 7.01 -8.26 5.51
C LEU A 55 5.81 -8.47 4.58
N PHE A 56 4.70 -9.04 5.09
CA PHE A 56 3.54 -9.42 4.28
C PHE A 56 2.32 -8.51 4.49
N ASP A 57 2.48 -7.33 5.08
CA ASP A 57 1.38 -6.38 5.25
C ASP A 57 0.77 -5.98 3.89
N GLN A 58 1.58 -5.91 2.83
CA GLN A 58 1.13 -5.62 1.46
C GLN A 58 0.16 -6.66 0.93
N CYS A 59 0.26 -7.91 1.37
CA CYS A 59 -0.61 -8.97 0.89
C CYS A 59 -2.07 -8.71 1.28
N LEU A 60 -2.33 -8.07 2.43
CA LEU A 60 -3.69 -7.86 2.91
C LEU A 60 -4.51 -6.96 1.98
N PRO A 61 -4.05 -5.76 1.54
CA PRO A 61 -4.74 -5.00 0.50
C PRO A 61 -4.80 -5.69 -0.85
N ILE A 62 -3.75 -6.41 -1.26
CA ILE A 62 -3.74 -7.15 -2.53
C ILE A 62 -4.87 -8.20 -2.54
N LEU A 63 -5.14 -8.84 -1.39
CA LEU A 63 -6.21 -9.82 -1.24
C LEU A 63 -7.60 -9.17 -1.21
N ALA A 64 -7.72 -7.96 -0.68
CA ALA A 64 -8.98 -7.28 -0.46
C ALA A 64 -9.61 -6.67 -1.73
N THR A 65 -8.83 -6.43 -2.78
CA THR A 65 -9.33 -5.75 -4.00
C THR A 65 -8.82 -6.39 -5.30
N ASN A 66 -9.59 -6.23 -6.39
CA ASN A 66 -9.18 -6.64 -7.74
C ASN A 66 -8.32 -5.57 -8.45
N ARG A 67 -8.08 -4.44 -7.79
CA ARG A 67 -7.23 -3.38 -8.33
C ARG A 67 -5.76 -3.79 -8.28
N ILE A 68 -5.01 -3.43 -9.31
CA ILE A 68 -3.55 -3.59 -9.32
C ILE A 68 -2.95 -2.50 -8.45
N ILE A 69 -2.27 -2.91 -7.39
CA ILE A 69 -1.63 -2.01 -6.43
C ILE A 69 -0.14 -1.91 -6.74
N HIS A 70 0.32 -0.71 -7.09
CA HIS A 70 1.73 -0.39 -7.29
C HIS A 70 2.35 0.01 -5.95
N TYR A 71 3.12 -0.87 -5.32
CA TYR A 71 3.77 -0.56 -4.05
C TYR A 71 5.10 0.17 -4.22
N MET A 72 5.38 1.10 -3.30
CA MET A 72 6.72 1.69 -3.17
C MET A 72 7.64 0.74 -2.38
N ALA A 73 8.62 0.15 -3.06
CA ALA A 73 9.48 -0.90 -2.54
C ALA A 73 10.95 -0.46 -2.50
N LYS A 74 11.70 -0.89 -1.48
CA LYS A 74 13.09 -0.46 -1.26
C LYS A 74 13.97 -0.82 -2.47
N LYS A 75 14.87 0.09 -2.86
CA LYS A 75 15.71 -0.04 -4.07
C LYS A 75 16.52 -1.34 -4.13
N GLU A 76 16.91 -1.91 -2.99
CA GLU A 76 17.73 -3.12 -2.92
C GLU A 76 16.98 -4.36 -3.44
N TYR A 77 15.64 -4.33 -3.47
CA TYR A 77 14.87 -5.41 -4.11
C TYR A 77 15.01 -5.39 -5.63
N PHE A 78 15.32 -4.25 -6.24
CA PHE A 78 15.47 -4.11 -7.69
C PHE A 78 16.90 -4.41 -8.15
N THR A 79 17.89 -4.34 -7.25
CA THR A 79 19.28 -4.72 -7.55
C THR A 79 19.56 -6.19 -7.24
N ASN A 80 18.79 -6.83 -6.36
CA ASN A 80 18.93 -8.26 -6.09
C ASN A 80 18.31 -9.11 -7.21
N TRP A 81 19.14 -9.79 -8.00
CA TRP A 81 18.71 -10.60 -9.16
C TRP A 81 17.68 -11.68 -8.82
N LYS A 82 17.70 -12.24 -7.60
CA LYS A 82 16.77 -13.31 -7.17
C LYS A 82 15.32 -12.84 -7.08
N VAL A 83 15.10 -11.56 -6.76
CA VAL A 83 13.75 -11.01 -6.50
C VAL A 83 13.39 -9.83 -7.39
N SER A 84 14.36 -9.21 -8.06
CA SER A 84 14.15 -8.02 -8.91
C SER A 84 13.11 -8.24 -10.01
N TRP A 85 13.10 -9.42 -10.62
CA TRP A 85 12.12 -9.79 -11.64
C TRP A 85 10.67 -9.69 -11.10
N PHE A 86 10.44 -10.19 -9.88
CA PHE A 86 9.12 -10.19 -9.25
C PHE A 86 8.63 -8.76 -8.98
N PHE A 87 9.46 -7.92 -8.36
CA PHE A 87 9.06 -6.54 -8.05
C PHE A 87 8.82 -5.70 -9.31
N LYS A 88 9.61 -5.92 -10.38
CA LYS A 88 9.40 -5.26 -11.68
C LYS A 88 8.09 -5.70 -12.33
N LEU A 89 7.80 -7.01 -12.37
CA LEU A 89 6.59 -7.54 -12.98
C LEU A 89 5.32 -7.21 -12.17
N ALA A 90 5.42 -7.20 -10.84
CA ALA A 90 4.36 -6.72 -9.95
C ALA A 90 4.08 -5.21 -10.09
N GLY A 91 4.91 -4.49 -10.83
CA GLY A 91 4.75 -3.06 -11.07
C GLY A 91 5.14 -2.18 -9.87
N CYS A 92 5.94 -2.68 -8.94
CA CYS A 92 6.41 -1.90 -7.81
C CYS A 92 7.31 -0.74 -8.27
N ILE A 93 7.28 0.36 -7.51
CA ILE A 93 8.12 1.53 -7.72
C ILE A 93 9.32 1.42 -6.79
N SER A 94 10.53 1.40 -7.35
CA SER A 94 11.77 1.46 -6.59
C SER A 94 11.88 2.80 -5.87
N VAL A 95 12.16 2.77 -4.57
CA VAL A 95 12.39 3.97 -3.76
C VAL A 95 13.67 3.82 -2.93
N ASP A 96 14.52 4.84 -2.98
CA ASP A 96 15.55 5.03 -1.98
C ASP A 96 14.96 5.67 -0.71
N ARG A 97 14.91 4.89 0.38
CA ARG A 97 14.29 5.33 1.63
C ARG A 97 15.18 6.27 2.45
N LYS A 98 16.47 6.35 2.10
CA LYS A 98 17.48 7.20 2.77
C LYS A 98 17.51 8.62 2.21
N THR A 99 16.97 8.84 1.02
CA THR A 99 17.00 10.14 0.33
C THR A 99 15.59 10.65 0.04
N ASN A 100 15.49 11.91 -0.35
CA ASN A 100 14.26 12.46 -0.92
C ASN A 100 14.15 12.06 -2.40
N ASP A 101 13.77 10.81 -2.65
CA ASP A 101 13.76 10.21 -4.00
C ASP A 101 12.65 10.80 -4.90
N GLN A 102 12.97 11.91 -5.56
CA GLN A 102 12.07 12.60 -6.49
C GLN A 102 11.64 11.73 -7.68
N LYS A 103 12.48 10.78 -8.12
CA LYS A 103 12.15 9.88 -9.23
C LYS A 103 11.05 8.90 -8.82
N ALA A 104 11.14 8.36 -7.61
CA ALA A 104 10.09 7.51 -7.04
C ALA A 104 8.79 8.29 -6.86
N ALA A 105 8.85 9.52 -6.33
CA ALA A 105 7.69 10.39 -6.16
C ALA A 105 7.01 10.70 -7.50
N HIS A 106 7.78 11.04 -8.54
CA HIS A 106 7.24 11.30 -9.88
C HIS A 106 6.60 10.05 -10.49
N SER A 107 7.20 8.88 -10.30
CA SER A 107 6.64 7.60 -10.75
C SER A 107 5.31 7.29 -10.06
N ALA A 108 5.22 7.53 -8.75
CA ALA A 108 4.00 7.37 -7.97
C ALA A 108 2.89 8.33 -8.43
N LEU A 109 3.21 9.61 -8.66
CA LEU A 109 2.28 10.59 -9.23
C LEU A 109 1.77 10.13 -10.61
N ASN A 110 2.62 9.55 -11.45
CA ASN A 110 2.22 9.04 -12.77
C ASN A 110 1.29 7.81 -12.68
N VAL A 111 1.46 6.95 -11.67
CA VAL A 111 0.52 5.85 -11.38
C VAL A 111 -0.85 6.42 -11.01
N LEU A 112 -0.87 7.39 -10.10
CA LEU A 112 -2.11 8.01 -9.63
C LEU A 112 -2.82 8.80 -10.74
N LYS A 113 -2.11 9.61 -11.52
CA LYS A 113 -2.70 10.36 -12.66
C LYS A 113 -3.35 9.44 -13.71
N LYS A 114 -2.97 8.16 -13.76
CA LYS A 114 -3.59 7.16 -14.65
C LYS A 114 -4.76 6.41 -14.00
N GLY A 115 -5.18 6.80 -12.80
CA GLY A 115 -6.29 6.20 -12.07
C GLY A 115 -5.98 4.86 -11.39
N TYR A 116 -4.70 4.50 -11.23
CA TYR A 116 -4.32 3.25 -10.56
C TYR A 116 -4.22 3.39 -9.03
N ALA A 117 -4.05 2.25 -8.35
CA ALA A 117 -3.84 2.20 -6.91
C ALA A 117 -2.34 2.23 -6.59
N LEU A 118 -1.97 3.05 -5.61
CA LEU A 118 -0.64 3.11 -5.02
C LEU A 118 -0.68 2.51 -3.61
N GLY A 119 0.33 1.72 -3.24
CA GLY A 119 0.53 1.25 -1.88
C GLY A 119 1.73 1.92 -1.21
N ILE A 120 1.53 2.55 -0.06
CA ILE A 120 2.58 3.23 0.69
C ILE A 120 2.43 3.01 2.20
N PHE A 121 3.55 2.71 2.86
CA PHE A 121 3.63 2.74 4.32
C PHE A 121 4.30 4.05 4.73
N PRO A 122 3.56 4.98 5.35
CA PRO A 122 4.05 6.34 5.59
C PRO A 122 5.15 6.38 6.66
N GLU A 123 5.26 5.35 7.50
CA GLU A 123 6.37 5.14 8.43
C GLU A 123 7.73 4.98 7.71
N GLY A 124 7.72 4.58 6.42
CA GLY A 124 8.91 4.41 5.59
C GLY A 124 9.75 3.17 5.92
N THR A 125 9.53 2.54 7.07
CA THR A 125 10.14 1.30 7.52
C THR A 125 9.13 0.45 8.27
N ARG A 126 9.49 -0.80 8.57
CA ARG A 126 8.70 -1.63 9.48
C ARG A 126 8.93 -1.14 10.90
N ASN A 127 7.85 -0.94 11.64
CA ASN A 127 7.89 -0.67 13.05
C ASN A 127 8.37 -1.92 13.80
N ARG A 128 9.45 -1.76 14.55
CA ARG A 128 10.06 -2.79 15.42
C ARG A 128 10.21 -2.28 16.86
N THR A 129 9.61 -1.14 17.17
CA THR A 129 9.63 -0.53 18.50
C THR A 129 8.35 -0.92 19.25
N ASN A 130 8.23 -0.48 20.50
CA ASN A 130 7.01 -0.62 21.29
C ASN A 130 5.99 0.51 20.99
N GLU A 131 6.28 1.41 20.04
CA GLU A 131 5.32 2.43 19.63
C GLU A 131 4.21 1.83 18.79
N ILE A 132 2.99 2.36 18.92
CA ILE A 132 1.85 1.94 18.08
C ILE A 132 2.12 2.22 16.60
N LEU A 133 2.69 3.39 16.30
CA LEU A 133 3.03 3.86 14.96
C LEU A 133 4.22 4.81 15.00
N LEU A 134 5.18 4.62 14.10
CA LEU A 134 6.24 5.59 13.86
C LEU A 134 5.68 6.90 13.27
N PRO A 135 6.47 7.99 13.27
CA PRO A 135 6.08 9.23 12.60
C PRO A 135 5.83 9.03 11.10
N PHE A 136 4.76 9.65 10.59
CA PHE A 136 4.39 9.54 9.17
C PHE A 136 5.17 10.55 8.32
N LYS A 137 5.83 10.04 7.27
CA LYS A 137 6.29 10.88 6.15
C LYS A 137 5.09 11.44 5.39
N LYS A 138 5.19 12.70 4.96
CA LYS A 138 4.11 13.46 4.29
C LYS A 138 3.82 13.04 2.85
N GLY A 139 4.58 12.09 2.29
CA GLY A 139 4.52 11.71 0.87
C GLY A 139 3.13 11.25 0.42
N ALA A 140 2.44 10.43 1.22
CA ALA A 140 1.10 9.94 0.90
C ALA A 140 0.09 11.09 0.74
N VAL A 141 0.01 11.96 1.76
CA VAL A 141 -0.89 13.12 1.77
C VAL A 141 -0.54 14.13 0.67
N SER A 142 0.75 14.42 0.46
CA SER A 142 1.18 15.32 -0.61
C SER A 142 0.79 14.80 -2.00
N MET A 143 0.94 13.50 -2.24
CA MET A 143 0.53 12.89 -3.52
C MET A 143 -0.99 12.88 -3.67
N ALA A 144 -1.75 12.59 -2.61
CA ALA A 144 -3.21 12.66 -2.61
C ALA A 144 -3.69 14.05 -3.01
N GLN A 145 -3.20 15.10 -2.34
CA GLN A 145 -3.55 16.50 -2.63
C GLN A 145 -3.23 16.89 -4.09
N LYS A 146 -2.07 16.50 -4.60
CA LYS A 146 -1.62 16.84 -5.96
C LYS A 146 -2.40 16.15 -7.06
N THR A 147 -3.04 15.02 -6.77
CA THR A 147 -3.67 14.15 -7.78
C THR A 147 -5.16 13.97 -7.60
N GLY A 148 -5.73 14.45 -6.48
CA GLY A 148 -7.10 14.13 -6.07
C GLY A 148 -7.27 12.66 -5.68
N ALA A 149 -6.18 11.91 -5.45
CA ALA A 149 -6.27 10.51 -5.08
C ALA A 149 -6.94 10.35 -3.71
N THR A 150 -7.84 9.38 -3.60
CA THR A 150 -8.47 9.04 -2.33
C THR A 150 -7.51 8.19 -1.50
N ILE A 151 -7.22 8.62 -0.27
CA ILE A 151 -6.47 7.81 0.69
C ILE A 151 -7.42 6.75 1.26
N VAL A 152 -7.00 5.50 1.23
CA VAL A 152 -7.71 4.36 1.84
C VAL A 152 -6.86 3.87 3.00
N PRO A 153 -7.11 4.34 4.23
CA PRO A 153 -6.37 3.88 5.38
C PRO A 153 -6.77 2.44 5.72
N PHE A 154 -5.81 1.63 6.11
CA PHE A 154 -6.05 0.30 6.67
C PHE A 154 -5.16 0.08 7.88
N ILE A 155 -5.64 -0.71 8.83
CA ILE A 155 -4.86 -1.13 9.99
C ILE A 155 -4.70 -2.65 9.98
N VAL A 156 -3.54 -3.11 10.44
CA VAL A 156 -3.21 -4.51 10.62
C VAL A 156 -2.99 -4.75 12.11
N THR A 157 -3.76 -5.66 12.69
CA THR A 157 -3.66 -6.09 14.08
C THR A 157 -3.55 -7.60 14.17
N GLY A 158 -3.16 -8.10 15.35
CA GLY A 158 -2.89 -9.52 15.57
C GLY A 158 -1.51 -9.95 15.08
N LYS A 159 -1.29 -11.26 15.04
CA LYS A 159 0.03 -11.87 14.74
C LYS A 159 0.02 -12.66 13.44
N TYR A 160 1.15 -12.62 12.73
CA TYR A 160 1.40 -13.43 11.55
C TYR A 160 1.76 -14.87 11.95
N GLU A 161 0.77 -15.65 12.38
CA GLU A 161 0.91 -17.04 12.87
C GLU A 161 -0.27 -17.92 12.41
N ARG A 162 -0.10 -19.25 12.38
CA ARG A 162 -1.10 -20.19 11.82
C ARG A 162 -2.46 -20.19 12.54
N LYS A 163 -2.45 -19.95 13.85
CA LYS A 163 -3.64 -19.82 14.70
C LYS A 163 -3.79 -18.39 15.23
N GLY A 164 -3.23 -17.42 14.51
CA GLY A 164 -3.29 -16.01 14.89
C GLY A 164 -4.67 -15.39 14.62
N ASN A 165 -4.88 -14.21 15.20
CA ASN A 165 -6.04 -13.35 14.97
C ASN A 165 -5.73 -12.24 13.94
N LEU A 166 -4.90 -12.54 12.93
CA LEU A 166 -4.46 -11.57 11.93
C LEU A 166 -5.67 -10.89 11.28
N THR A 167 -5.81 -9.58 11.49
CA THR A 167 -6.96 -8.81 11.03
C THR A 167 -6.49 -7.59 10.25
N CYS A 168 -7.10 -7.37 9.09
CA CYS A 168 -6.94 -6.16 8.29
C CYS A 168 -8.26 -5.41 8.22
N THR A 169 -8.29 -4.20 8.78
CA THR A 169 -9.48 -3.36 8.79
C THR A 169 -9.27 -2.13 7.93
N PHE A 170 -10.07 -1.99 6.88
CA PHE A 170 -10.13 -0.78 6.06
C PHE A 170 -11.00 0.28 6.73
N LEU A 171 -10.43 1.47 6.88
CA LEU A 171 -11.10 2.63 7.45
C LEU A 171 -11.83 3.41 6.35
N ASN A 172 -12.59 4.43 6.76
CA ASN A 172 -13.31 5.26 5.80
C ASN A 172 -12.31 6.01 4.89
N PRO A 173 -12.53 6.05 3.57
CA PRO A 173 -11.64 6.75 2.66
C PRO A 173 -11.60 8.26 2.94
N ILE A 174 -10.46 8.88 2.67
CA ILE A 174 -10.19 10.29 2.95
C ILE A 174 -9.73 10.98 1.67
N THR A 175 -10.34 12.12 1.38
CA THR A 175 -9.88 13.02 0.32
C THR A 175 -9.13 14.20 0.92
N VAL A 176 -7.98 14.55 0.37
CA VAL A 176 -7.21 15.72 0.79
C VAL A 176 -7.51 16.87 -0.16
N LYS A 177 -8.01 18.00 0.37
CA LYS A 177 -8.36 19.16 -0.47
C LYS A 177 -7.09 19.86 -0.98
N LYS A 178 -7.19 20.53 -2.13
CA LYS A 178 -6.04 21.17 -2.82
C LYS A 178 -5.34 22.24 -1.96
N ASP A 179 -6.10 22.91 -1.10
CA ASP A 179 -5.73 24.01 -0.21
C ASP A 179 -5.50 23.56 1.24
N GLU A 180 -5.68 22.28 1.55
CA GLU A 180 -5.51 21.75 2.90
C GLU A 180 -4.04 21.75 3.35
N ASP A 181 -3.77 22.11 4.60
CA ASP A 181 -2.41 22.01 5.14
C ASP A 181 -1.96 20.53 5.20
N ILE A 182 -0.91 20.21 4.45
CA ILE A 182 -0.38 18.84 4.33
C ILE A 182 0.05 18.30 5.71
N THR A 183 0.60 19.14 6.58
CA THR A 183 1.11 18.69 7.89
C THR A 183 -0.05 18.28 8.79
N LYS A 184 -1.09 19.12 8.86
CA LYS A 184 -2.33 18.88 9.59
C LYS A 184 -3.04 17.64 9.05
N ALA A 185 -3.22 17.53 7.74
CA ALA A 185 -3.84 16.35 7.13
C ALA A 185 -3.06 15.05 7.42
N ASN A 186 -1.73 15.11 7.40
CA ASN A 186 -0.87 13.97 7.73
C ASN A 186 -0.94 13.58 9.21
N ASN A 187 -1.00 14.56 10.11
CA ASN A 187 -1.17 14.32 11.54
C ASN A 187 -2.55 13.73 11.85
N ASN A 188 -3.62 14.25 11.22
CA ASN A 188 -4.97 13.73 11.36
C ASN A 188 -5.08 12.27 10.87
N LEU A 189 -4.47 11.96 9.72
CA LEU A 189 -4.42 10.59 9.19
C LEU A 189 -3.69 9.64 10.16
N ARG A 190 -2.55 10.07 10.70
CA ARG A 190 -1.82 9.27 11.70
C ARG A 190 -2.65 9.07 12.96
N GLN A 191 -3.27 10.12 13.49
CA GLN A 191 -4.08 10.05 14.70
C GLN A 191 -5.29 9.13 14.51
N LEU A 192 -6.00 9.25 13.39
CA LEU A 192 -7.10 8.35 13.02
C LEU A 192 -6.64 6.88 13.07
N MET A 193 -5.47 6.58 12.51
CA MET A 193 -4.95 5.21 12.52
C MET A 193 -4.55 4.75 13.93
N ILE A 194 -3.95 5.61 14.75
CA ILE A 194 -3.65 5.31 16.16
C ILE A 194 -4.93 4.99 16.94
N ASP A 195 -5.96 5.81 16.80
CA ASP A 195 -7.20 5.65 17.54
C ASP A 195 -7.90 4.34 17.18
N ASN A 196 -7.86 3.95 15.89
CA ASN A 196 -8.40 2.67 15.46
C ASN A 196 -7.50 1.49 15.88
N LEU A 197 -6.18 1.62 15.82
CA LEU A 197 -5.27 0.58 16.33
C LEU A 197 -5.51 0.32 17.82
N LYS A 198 -5.71 1.35 18.64
CA LYS A 198 -6.03 1.20 20.07
C LYS A 198 -7.37 0.52 20.34
N LYS A 199 -8.37 0.75 19.49
CA LYS A 199 -9.70 0.11 19.61
C LYS A 199 -9.68 -1.38 19.25
N HIS A 200 -8.68 -1.80 18.47
CA HIS A 200 -8.55 -3.16 17.94
C HIS A 200 -7.30 -3.90 18.47
N ALA A 201 -6.63 -3.34 19.48
CA ALA A 201 -5.47 -3.91 20.14
C ALA A 201 -5.86 -4.92 21.21
#